data_AF-A0AAN8XJP0-F1
#
_entry.id   AF-A0AAN8XJP0-F1
#
_cell.length_a   1.000
_cell.length_b   1.000
_cell.length_c   1.000
_cell.angle_alpha   90.00
_cell.angle_beta   90.00
_cell.angle_gamma   90.00
#
_symmetry.space_group_name_H-M   'P 1'
#
loop_
_entity.id
_entity.type
_entity.pdbx_description
1 polymer ?
#
loop_
_entity_poly.entity_id
_entity_poly.type
_entity_poly.pdbx_seq_one_letter_code
_entity_poly.pdbx_strand_id
1 'polypeptide(L)'
;HMDNAVAKAEAYLTRVLKKGMGMKTMDQLRNYKYHAKRSCLDDLQPTSHAIRLHIRRAYFATHQMVSLLSSCEPLDPKEFGFELIDNLLVTRKCSNPIPEDLVIHCTCQKCGTQRCPCWASKNPCCTFCTCQMTWKSQCVKICCTEKR
;
A
#
# COMPACT_ATOMS: atom_id res chain seq x y z
N HIS A 1 14.72 -18.61 10.91
CA HIS A 1 15.14 -19.04 9.55
C HIS A 1 14.30 -18.42 8.42
N MET A 2 12.98 -18.36 8.54
CA MET A 2 12.10 -17.81 7.50
C MET A 2 12.34 -16.33 7.18
N ASP A 3 12.61 -15.48 8.18
CA ASP A 3 12.83 -14.04 7.94
C ASP A 3 14.06 -13.76 7.07
N ASN A 4 15.11 -14.57 7.20
CA ASN A 4 16.28 -14.46 6.34
C ASN A 4 15.94 -14.86 4.89
N ALA A 5 15.13 -15.90 4.70
CA ALA A 5 14.67 -16.31 3.37
C ALA A 5 13.77 -15.23 2.74
N VAL A 6 12.86 -14.64 3.52
CA VAL A 6 12.00 -13.53 3.10
C VAL A 6 12.85 -12.32 2.68
N ALA A 7 13.86 -11.95 3.46
CA ALA A 7 14.76 -10.85 3.11
C ALA A 7 15.57 -11.12 1.82
N LYS A 8 16.03 -12.36 1.62
CA LYS A 8 16.73 -12.77 0.39
C LYS A 8 15.80 -12.73 -0.83
N ALA A 9 14.56 -13.19 -0.68
CA ALA A 9 13.55 -13.15 -1.73
C ALA A 9 13.19 -11.69 -2.10
N GLU A 10 13.02 -10.81 -1.11
CA GLU A 10 12.82 -9.38 -1.35
C GLU A 10 13.99 -8.76 -2.12
N ALA A 11 15.22 -9.01 -1.69
CA ALA A 11 16.43 -8.52 -2.37
C ALA A 11 16.63 -9.13 -3.77
N TYR A 12 16.03 -10.28 -4.06
CA TYR A 12 15.96 -10.81 -5.41
C TYR A 12 14.96 -10.01 -6.27
N LEU A 13 13.77 -9.74 -5.74
CA LEU A 13 12.74 -8.97 -6.45
C LEU A 13 13.24 -7.55 -6.82
N THR A 14 13.93 -6.86 -5.91
CA THR A 14 14.50 -5.54 -6.22
C THR A 14 15.49 -5.58 -7.38
N ARG A 15 16.32 -6.62 -7.46
CA ARG A 15 17.29 -6.83 -8.56
C ARG A 15 16.61 -7.13 -9.88
N VAL A 16 15.52 -7.90 -9.87
CA VAL A 16 14.72 -8.20 -11.06
C VAL A 16 14.07 -6.92 -11.60
N LEU A 17 13.48 -6.12 -10.71
CA LEU A 17 12.78 -4.89 -11.10
C LEU A 17 13.73 -3.77 -11.54
N LYS A 18 14.92 -3.68 -10.95
CA LYS A 18 15.93 -2.69 -11.31
C LYS A 18 17.34 -3.25 -11.11
N LYS A 19 17.93 -3.70 -12.22
CA LYS A 19 19.31 -4.21 -12.24
C LYS A 19 20.33 -3.10 -11.96
N GLY A 20 21.42 -3.46 -11.28
CA GLY A 20 22.63 -2.62 -11.17
C GLY A 20 22.68 -1.58 -10.05
N MET A 21 21.62 -1.41 -9.23
CA MET A 21 21.62 -0.35 -8.20
C MET A 21 21.83 -0.84 -6.76
N GLY A 22 22.07 -2.13 -6.53
CA GLY A 22 22.40 -2.67 -5.20
C GLY A 22 21.30 -2.51 -4.13
N MET A 23 20.06 -2.18 -4.50
CA MET A 23 18.94 -2.01 -3.56
C MET A 23 18.54 -3.35 -2.95
N LYS A 24 18.39 -3.38 -1.62
CA LYS A 24 18.07 -4.59 -0.86
C LYS A 24 16.59 -4.70 -0.48
N THR A 25 15.88 -3.57 -0.38
CA THR A 25 14.47 -3.54 0.04
C THR A 25 13.58 -2.86 -0.99
N MET A 26 12.30 -3.19 -0.97
CA MET A 26 11.31 -2.60 -1.87
C MET A 26 11.05 -1.14 -1.54
N ASP A 27 11.19 -0.74 -0.27
CA ASP A 27 11.08 0.67 0.12
C ASP A 27 12.21 1.52 -0.48
N GLN A 28 13.44 0.99 -0.58
CA GLN A 28 14.54 1.69 -1.27
C GLN A 28 14.21 1.88 -2.76
N LEU A 29 13.67 0.85 -3.42
CA LEU A 29 13.24 0.92 -4.81
C LEU A 29 12.08 1.90 -5.00
N ARG A 30 11.11 1.90 -4.09
CA ARG A 30 9.96 2.82 -4.10
C ARG A 30 10.43 4.26 -3.92
N ASN A 31 11.30 4.52 -2.96
CA ASN A 31 11.88 5.84 -2.69
C ASN A 31 12.68 6.35 -3.91
N TYR A 32 13.53 5.50 -4.47
CA TYR A 32 14.26 5.83 -5.69
C TYR A 32 13.32 6.18 -6.84
N LYS A 33 12.29 5.37 -7.10
CA LYS A 33 11.34 5.66 -8.19
C LYS A 33 10.55 6.94 -7.97
N TYR A 34 10.24 7.28 -6.72
CA TYR A 34 9.51 8.50 -6.39
C TYR A 34 10.34 9.77 -6.65
N HIS A 35 11.64 9.75 -6.35
CA HIS A 35 12.51 10.92 -6.56
C HIS A 35 13.19 10.95 -7.93
N ALA A 36 13.58 9.81 -8.50
CA ALA A 36 14.36 9.76 -9.74
C ALA A 36 13.50 9.94 -11.00
N LYS A 37 12.22 9.54 -10.94
CA LYS A 37 11.23 9.80 -11.98
C LYS A 37 10.05 10.46 -11.28
N ARG A 38 9.44 11.48 -11.88
CA ARG A 38 8.15 12.02 -11.42
C ARG A 38 7.04 10.98 -11.69
N SER A 39 7.16 9.82 -11.05
CA SER A 39 6.28 8.68 -11.19
C SER A 39 4.95 9.03 -10.54
N CYS A 40 3.83 8.66 -11.16
CA CYS A 40 2.55 8.81 -10.48
C CYS A 40 2.46 7.80 -9.33
N LEU A 41 1.56 8.02 -8.38
CA LEU A 41 1.39 7.12 -7.23
C LEU A 41 1.07 5.68 -7.67
N ASP A 42 0.40 5.51 -8.80
CA ASP A 42 0.02 4.20 -9.36
C ASP A 42 1.24 3.43 -9.91
N ASP A 43 2.32 4.14 -10.27
CA ASP A 43 3.57 3.52 -10.76
C ASP A 43 4.51 3.07 -9.63
N LEU A 44 4.17 3.41 -8.38
CA LEU A 44 5.01 3.09 -7.23
C LEU A 44 4.94 1.61 -6.90
N GLN A 45 6.11 1.02 -6.72
CA GLN A 45 6.22 -0.37 -6.28
C GLN A 45 5.63 -0.56 -4.88
N PRO A 46 5.06 -1.73 -4.56
CA PRO A 46 4.57 -2.02 -3.22
C PRO A 46 5.69 -1.86 -2.17
N THR A 47 5.29 -1.59 -0.93
CA THR A 47 6.22 -1.44 0.20
C THR A 47 6.89 -2.75 0.57
N SER A 48 8.03 -2.70 1.27
CA SER A 48 8.70 -3.89 1.80
C SER A 48 7.76 -4.71 2.67
N HIS A 49 6.96 -4.04 3.50
CA HIS A 49 5.98 -4.70 4.36
C HIS A 49 4.98 -5.53 3.54
N ALA A 50 4.39 -4.94 2.49
CA ALA A 50 3.43 -5.62 1.64
C ALA A 50 4.06 -6.81 0.90
N ILE A 51 5.26 -6.63 0.35
CA ILE A 51 5.97 -7.69 -0.37
C ILE A 51 6.38 -8.84 0.54
N ARG A 52 6.91 -8.56 1.73
CA ARG A 52 7.28 -9.60 2.69
C ARG A 52 6.09 -10.46 3.10
N LEU A 53 4.93 -9.83 3.32
CA LEU A 53 3.70 -10.57 3.62
C LEU A 53 3.26 -11.43 2.43
N HIS A 54 3.37 -10.90 1.21
CA HIS A 54 3.05 -11.67 0.01
C HIS A 54 3.99 -12.88 -0.18
N ILE A 55 5.29 -12.73 0.07
CA ILE A 55 6.26 -13.84 0.04
C ILE A 55 5.86 -14.93 1.03
N ARG A 56 5.48 -14.56 2.26
CA ARG A 56 5.02 -15.52 3.27
C ARG A 56 3.74 -16.25 2.83
N ARG A 57 2.78 -15.56 2.22
CA ARG A 57 1.57 -16.20 1.66
C ARG A 57 1.88 -17.17 0.54
N ALA A 58 2.76 -16.79 -0.38
CA ALA A 58 3.17 -17.65 -1.48
C ALA A 58 3.84 -18.94 -0.95
N TYR A 59 4.69 -18.81 0.07
CA TYR A 59 5.26 -19.95 0.76
C TYR A 59 4.18 -20.84 1.40
N PHE A 60 3.22 -20.26 2.13
CA PHE A 60 2.13 -21.01 2.75
C PHE A 60 1.28 -21.78 1.73
N ALA A 61 0.90 -21.13 0.63
CA ALA A 61 0.14 -21.78 -0.44
C ALA A 61 0.94 -22.93 -1.06
N THR A 62 2.24 -22.73 -1.29
CA THR A 62 3.13 -23.78 -1.81
C THR A 62 3.25 -24.95 -0.83
N HIS A 63 3.41 -24.65 0.47
CA HIS A 63 3.45 -25.67 1.51
C HIS A 63 2.16 -26.48 1.54
N GLN A 64 0.98 -25.84 1.51
CA GLN A 64 -0.29 -26.55 1.44
C GLN A 64 -0.37 -27.49 0.23
N MET A 65 0.06 -27.03 -0.95
CA MET A 65 0.06 -27.87 -2.15
C MET A 65 0.99 -29.09 -2.00
N VAL A 66 2.17 -28.92 -1.40
CA VAL A 66 3.11 -30.01 -1.14
C VAL A 66 2.59 -30.95 -0.05
N SER A 67 1.92 -30.43 0.98
CA SER A 67 1.26 -31.22 2.04
C SER A 67 0.16 -32.13 1.51
N LEU A 68 -0.42 -31.85 0.34
CA LEU A 68 -1.37 -32.77 -0.30
C LEU A 68 -0.69 -34.03 -0.86
N LEU A 69 0.61 -33.93 -1.17
CA LEU A 69 1.41 -35.01 -1.74
C LEU A 69 2.23 -35.76 -0.68
N SER A 70 2.47 -35.13 0.47
CA SER A 70 3.33 -35.64 1.54
C SER A 70 2.76 -35.29 2.91
N SER A 71 2.91 -36.17 3.90
CA SER A 71 2.55 -35.87 5.29
C SER A 71 3.51 -34.85 5.90
N CYS A 72 3.22 -33.57 5.70
CA CYS A 72 3.92 -32.43 6.31
C CYS A 72 3.09 -31.86 7.47
N GLU A 73 3.77 -31.33 8.48
CA GLU A 73 3.12 -30.66 9.60
C GLU A 73 2.31 -29.43 9.13
N PRO A 74 1.09 -29.23 9.64
CA PRO A 74 0.28 -28.08 9.26
C PRO A 74 0.89 -26.77 9.78
N LEU A 75 0.88 -25.74 8.93
CA LEU A 75 1.31 -24.39 9.27
C LEU A 75 0.13 -23.56 9.78
N ASP A 76 0.35 -22.68 10.78
CA ASP A 76 -0.69 -21.72 11.21
C ASP A 76 -0.81 -20.59 10.17
N PRO A 77 -1.95 -20.47 9.46
CA PRO A 77 -2.14 -19.43 8.45
C PRO A 77 -1.97 -17.99 8.99
N LYS A 78 -2.18 -17.75 10.28
CA LYS A 78 -2.04 -16.40 10.87
C LYS A 78 -0.62 -15.87 10.82
N GLU A 79 0.38 -16.75 10.87
CA GLU A 79 1.80 -16.39 10.75
C GLU A 79 2.19 -16.00 9.31
N PHE A 80 1.39 -16.44 8.34
CA PHE A 80 1.62 -16.21 6.90
C PHE A 80 0.73 -15.12 6.33
N GLY A 81 0.18 -14.25 7.18
CA GLY A 81 -0.55 -13.06 6.76
C GLY A 81 -2.00 -13.33 6.39
N PHE A 82 -2.61 -14.37 6.95
CA PHE A 82 -4.05 -14.55 6.90
C PHE A 82 -4.69 -14.16 8.23
N GLU A 83 -6.00 -13.94 8.19
CA GLU A 83 -6.84 -13.73 9.36
C GLU A 83 -8.17 -14.44 9.14
N LEU A 84 -8.85 -14.76 10.23
CA LEU A 84 -10.13 -15.44 10.19
C LEU A 84 -11.23 -14.39 10.38
N ILE A 85 -12.07 -14.17 9.37
CA ILE A 85 -13.22 -13.26 9.42
C ILE A 85 -14.45 -14.09 9.03
N ASP A 86 -15.44 -14.16 9.91
CA ASP A 86 -16.67 -14.94 9.69
C ASP A 86 -16.40 -16.41 9.30
N ASN A 87 -15.44 -17.04 9.98
CA ASN A 87 -14.94 -18.40 9.69
C ASN A 87 -14.32 -18.58 8.29
N LEU A 88 -14.06 -17.49 7.56
CA LEU A 88 -13.35 -17.51 6.30
C LEU A 88 -11.91 -17.06 6.50
N LEU A 89 -10.99 -17.80 5.90
CA LEU A 89 -9.59 -17.41 5.89
C LEU A 89 -9.37 -16.36 4.80
N VAL A 90 -9.12 -15.13 5.22
CA VAL A 90 -8.92 -13.99 4.32
C VAL A 90 -7.50 -13.45 4.44
N THR A 91 -7.01 -12.87 3.35
CA THR A 91 -5.69 -12.24 3.35
C THR A 91 -5.72 -10.94 4.14
N ARG A 92 -4.88 -10.82 5.18
CA ARG A 92 -4.72 -9.57 5.93
C ARG A 92 -4.42 -8.39 5.01
N LYS A 93 -5.18 -7.31 5.08
CA LYS A 93 -4.89 -6.14 4.23
C LYS A 93 -3.61 -5.46 4.74
N CYS A 94 -2.65 -5.25 3.84
CA CYS A 94 -1.46 -4.43 4.12
C CYS A 94 -1.80 -2.93 3.99
N SER A 95 -2.86 -2.49 4.65
CA SER A 95 -3.17 -1.06 4.74
C SER A 95 -2.45 -0.51 5.95
N ASN A 96 -1.24 -0.02 5.77
CA ASN A 96 -0.74 1.04 6.65
C ASN A 96 -1.37 2.32 6.11
N PRO A 97 -2.47 2.83 6.70
CA PRO A 97 -3.01 4.11 6.28
C PRO A 97 -1.88 5.14 6.34
N ILE A 98 -1.90 6.09 5.41
CA ILE A 98 -0.99 7.24 5.47
C ILE A 98 -1.22 7.87 6.85
N PRO A 99 -0.17 8.06 7.67
CA PRO A 99 -0.28 8.74 8.94
C PRO A 99 -1.07 10.04 8.78
N GLU A 100 -1.99 10.34 9.71
CA GLU A 100 -2.94 11.45 9.56
C GLU A 100 -2.24 12.80 9.33
N ASP A 101 -1.05 12.98 9.91
CA ASP A 101 -0.16 14.13 9.74
C ASP A 101 0.40 14.29 8.32
N LEU A 102 0.48 13.20 7.56
CA LEU A 102 0.95 13.18 6.18
C LEU A 102 -0.19 13.23 5.15
N VAL A 103 -1.45 13.23 5.61
CA VAL A 103 -2.59 13.41 4.71
C VAL A 103 -2.69 14.87 4.31
N ILE A 104 -2.57 15.15 3.00
CA ILE A 104 -2.84 16.48 2.45
C ILE A 104 -4.31 16.79 2.69
N HIS A 105 -4.58 17.65 3.66
CA HIS A 105 -5.91 18.16 3.96
C HIS A 105 -5.92 19.68 3.76
N CYS A 106 -7.03 20.21 3.27
CA CYS A 106 -7.22 21.65 3.21
C CYS A 106 -7.88 22.14 4.50
N THR A 107 -7.48 23.33 4.94
CA THR A 107 -8.13 24.08 6.01
C THR A 107 -9.19 25.06 5.49
N CYS A 108 -9.54 24.96 4.20
CA CYS A 108 -10.51 25.84 3.57
C CYS A 108 -11.92 25.64 4.17
N GLN A 109 -12.68 26.70 4.33
CA GLN A 109 -14.11 26.61 4.64
C GLN A 109 -14.94 26.27 3.39
N LYS A 110 -14.54 26.79 2.23
CA LYS A 110 -15.11 26.48 0.91
C LYS A 110 -13.98 26.21 -0.08
N CYS A 111 -13.97 25.03 -0.70
CA CYS A 111 -12.98 24.67 -1.70
C CYS A 111 -13.48 25.04 -3.09
N GLY A 112 -12.66 25.76 -3.85
CA GLY A 112 -13.00 26.18 -5.22
C GLY A 112 -11.99 27.12 -5.86
N THR A 113 -10.82 27.33 -5.24
CA THR A 113 -9.75 28.18 -5.79
C THR A 113 -8.45 27.39 -5.87
N GLN A 114 -7.54 27.81 -6.76
CA GLN A 114 -6.20 27.21 -6.90
C GLN A 114 -5.34 27.31 -5.61
N ARG A 115 -5.79 28.08 -4.61
CA ARG A 115 -5.14 28.17 -3.29
C ARG A 115 -5.42 26.97 -2.39
N CYS A 116 -6.45 26.17 -2.70
CA CYS A 116 -6.74 24.96 -1.93
C CYS A 116 -5.68 23.88 -2.24
N PRO A 117 -4.99 23.32 -1.22
CA PRO A 117 -4.01 22.25 -1.42
C PRO A 117 -4.59 21.02 -2.14
N CYS A 118 -5.84 20.67 -1.84
CA CYS A 118 -6.54 19.56 -2.50
C CYS A 118 -6.78 19.87 -3.99
N TRP A 119 -7.18 21.11 -4.32
CA TRP A 119 -7.35 21.53 -5.72
C TRP A 119 -6.01 21.58 -6.48
N ALA A 120 -4.98 22.17 -5.88
CA ALA A 120 -3.64 22.26 -6.48
C ALA A 120 -3.04 20.88 -6.76
N SER A 121 -3.30 19.91 -5.87
CA SER A 121 -2.88 18.51 -6.03
C SER A 121 -3.84 17.67 -6.87
N LYS A 122 -4.94 18.25 -7.38
CA LYS A 122 -6.00 17.57 -8.15
C LYS A 122 -6.63 16.37 -7.41
N ASN A 123 -6.67 16.42 -6.09
CA ASN A 123 -7.29 15.40 -5.26
C ASN A 123 -8.65 15.89 -4.71
N PRO A 124 -9.66 15.02 -4.60
CA PRO A 124 -10.89 15.36 -3.89
C PRO A 124 -10.58 15.64 -2.42
N CYS A 125 -11.32 16.56 -1.81
CA CYS A 125 -11.20 16.81 -0.38
C CYS A 125 -11.57 15.56 0.41
N CYS A 126 -10.69 15.10 1.30
CA CYS A 126 -10.89 13.93 2.14
C CYS A 126 -11.66 14.26 3.43
N THR A 127 -12.03 13.25 4.20
CA THR A 127 -12.74 13.37 5.49
C THR A 127 -12.00 14.21 6.53
N PHE A 128 -10.68 14.37 6.38
CA PHE A 128 -9.83 15.20 7.26
C PHE A 128 -9.83 16.69 6.88
N CYS A 129 -10.45 17.08 5.77
CA CYS A 129 -10.51 18.47 5.34
C CYS A 129 -11.54 19.27 6.13
N THR A 130 -11.20 20.48 6.57
CA THR A 130 -12.11 21.37 7.31
C THR A 130 -13.39 21.69 6.52
N CYS A 131 -13.29 21.76 5.19
CA CYS A 131 -14.43 21.99 4.30
C CYS A 131 -15.48 20.86 4.35
N GLN A 132 -15.08 19.63 4.67
CA GLN A 132 -15.98 18.48 4.81
C GLN A 132 -16.59 18.41 6.22
N MET A 133 -15.90 18.94 7.23
CA MET A 133 -16.41 18.97 8.61
C MET A 133 -17.45 20.08 8.84
N THR A 134 -17.28 21.21 8.16
CA THR A 134 -18.17 22.38 8.31
C THR A 134 -19.44 22.27 7.49
N TRP A 135 -19.44 21.46 6.43
CA TRP A 135 -20.59 21.29 5.54
C TRP A 135 -21.20 19.91 5.74
N LYS A 136 -22.26 19.85 6.55
CA LYS A 136 -23.13 18.68 6.61
C LYS A 136 -23.75 18.49 5.22
N SER A 137 -23.42 17.35 4.59
CA SER A 137 -23.98 16.81 3.34
C SER A 137 -23.72 17.59 2.04
N GLN A 138 -23.00 16.93 1.11
CA GLN A 138 -22.95 17.13 -0.36
C GLN A 138 -21.68 17.70 -1.02
N CYS A 139 -20.53 17.79 -0.33
CA CYS A 139 -19.27 18.11 -1.01
C CYS A 139 -18.55 16.87 -1.60
N VAL A 140 -19.31 15.88 -2.11
CA VAL A 140 -18.75 14.56 -2.52
C VAL A 140 -18.43 14.47 -4.02
N LYS A 141 -18.92 15.35 -4.90
CA LYS A 141 -18.81 15.03 -6.35
C LYS A 141 -18.30 16.07 -7.34
N ILE A 142 -18.17 17.36 -7.00
CA ILE A 142 -18.01 18.36 -8.09
C ILE A 142 -16.89 19.38 -7.86
N CYS A 143 -16.52 19.69 -6.61
CA CYS A 143 -15.66 20.85 -6.34
C CYS A 143 -14.16 20.67 -6.66
N CYS A 144 -13.69 19.57 -7.26
CA CYS A 144 -12.30 19.43 -7.70
C CYS A 144 -12.13 18.79 -9.10
N THR A 145 -13.20 18.33 -9.74
CA THR A 145 -13.11 17.48 -10.95
C THR A 145 -13.48 18.18 -12.25
N GLU A 146 -14.17 19.32 -12.21
CA GLU A 146 -14.55 20.01 -13.46
C GLU A 146 -13.63 21.21 -13.74
N LYS A 147 -12.66 20.96 -14.61
CA LYS A 147 -12.08 22.00 -15.46
C LYS A 147 -13.18 22.58 -16.36
N ARG A 148 -13.47 23.87 -16.22
CA ARG A 148 -13.73 24.75 -17.36
C ARG A 148 -12.57 25.71 -17.48
#